data_AF-S0FEN5-F1
#
_entry.id   AF-S0FEN5-F1
#
_cell.length_a   1.000
_cell.length_b   1.000
_cell.length_c   1.000
_cell.angle_alpha   90.00
_cell.angle_beta   90.00
_cell.angle_gamma   90.00
#
_symmetry.space_group_name_H-M   'P 1'
#
loop_
_entity.id
_entity.type
_entity.pdbx_description
1 polymer ?
#
loop_
_entity_poly.entity_id
_entity_poly.type
_entity_poly.pdbx_seq_one_letter_code
_entity_poly.pdbx_strand_id
1 'polypeptide(L)' 'MKSLLKNLGMILIIIGAVVLIACFATGNVNSNNILGTSLVLIIVGLVAHIVLNKRIAE' A
#
# COMPACT_ATOMS: atom_id res chain seq x y z
N MET A 1 -2.01 -11.03 -17.59
CA MET A 1 -2.15 -10.91 -16.11
C MET A 1 -0.84 -11.10 -15.32
N LYS A 2 0.26 -11.63 -15.90
CA LYS A 2 1.54 -11.76 -15.18
C LYS A 2 2.16 -10.42 -14.75
N SER A 3 1.99 -9.37 -15.56
CA SER A 3 2.51 -8.02 -15.26
C SER A 3 1.81 -7.35 -14.06
N LEU A 4 0.48 -7.47 -13.98
CA LEU A 4 -0.27 -6.93 -12.84
C LEU A 4 0.12 -7.60 -11.53
N LEU A 5 0.31 -8.93 -11.55
CA LEU A 5 0.75 -9.68 -10.38
C LEU A 5 2.17 -9.29 -9.94
N LYS A 6 3.06 -8.96 -10.88
CA LYS A 6 4.43 -8.51 -10.58
C LYS A 6 4.45 -7.14 -9.88
N ASN A 7 3.53 -6.26 -10.24
CA ASN A 7 3.46 -4.90 -9.70
C ASN A 7 2.42 -4.74 -8.58
N LEU A 8 1.74 -5.82 -8.17
CA LEU A 8 0.60 -5.77 -7.25
C LEU A 8 0.99 -5.17 -5.89
N GLY A 9 2.14 -5.55 -5.34
CA GLY A 9 2.62 -4.97 -4.07
C GLY A 9 2.89 -3.47 -4.17
N MET A 10 3.44 -3.02 -5.30
CA MET A 10 3.71 -1.59 -5.53
C MET A 10 2.41 -0.78 -5.67
N ILE A 11 1.40 -1.36 -6.33
CA ILE A 11 0.05 -0.79 -6.43
C ILE A 11 -0.60 -0.64 -5.05
N LEU A 12 -0.47 -1.64 -4.19
CA LEU A 12 -1.04 -1.61 -2.83
C LEU A 12 -0.42 -0.48 -1.98
N ILE A 13 0.89 -0.25 -2.12
CA ILE A 13 1.60 0.86 -1.46
C ILE A 13 1.07 2.21 -1.96
N ILE A 14 0.89 2.36 -3.27
CA ILE A 14 0.34 3.59 -3.88
C ILE A 14 -1.07 3.87 -3.35
N ILE A 15 -1.91 2.85 -3.22
CA ILE A 15 -3.26 3.01 -2.65
C ILE A 15 -3.17 3.51 -1.21
N GLY A 16 -2.30 2.93 -0.38
CA GLY A 16 -2.08 3.40 1.00
C GLY A 16 -1.63 4.86 1.06
N ALA A 17 -0.74 5.29 0.15
CA ALA A 17 -0.31 6.68 0.05
C ALA A 17 -1.44 7.62 -0.37
N VAL A 18 -2.28 7.23 -1.34
CA VAL A 18 -3.45 8.03 -1.77
C VAL A 18 -4.44 8.21 -0.62
N VAL A 19 -4.68 7.18 0.20
CA VAL A 19 -5.54 7.30 1.39
C VAL A 19 -4.98 8.32 2.39
N LEU A 20 -3.67 8.35 2.61
CA LEU A 20 -3.04 9.37 3.46
C LEU A 20 -3.20 10.78 2.89
N ILE A 21 -3.03 10.95 1.58
CA ILE A 21 -3.21 12.24 0.90
C ILE A 21 -4.66 12.72 1.02
N ALA A 22 -5.64 11.81 0.84
CA ALA A 22 -7.05 12.12 1.01
C ALA A 22 -7.38 12.47 2.48
N CYS A 23 -6.80 11.75 3.42
CA CYS A 23 -6.93 12.02 4.85
C CYS A 23 -6.39 13.41 5.22
N PHE A 24 -5.24 13.80 4.65
CA PHE A 24 -4.67 15.13 4.77
C PHE A 24 -5.59 16.21 4.18
N ALA A 25 -6.08 16.01 2.94
CA ALA A 25 -6.94 16.96 2.26
C ALA A 25 -8.31 17.17 2.95
N THR A 26 -8.83 16.14 3.62
CA THR A 26 -10.13 16.18 4.32
C THR A 26 -10.01 16.68 5.76
N GLY A 27 -8.80 17.02 6.23
CA GLY A 27 -8.57 17.48 7.60
C GLY A 27 -8.71 16.38 8.67
N ASN A 28 -8.81 15.11 8.26
CA ASN A 28 -9.03 13.99 9.18
C ASN A 28 -7.71 13.37 9.71
N VAL A 29 -6.68 14.21 9.85
CA VAL A 29 -5.31 13.82 10.20
C VAL A 29 -5.14 13.33 11.64
N ASN A 30 -6.15 13.49 12.49
CA ASN A 30 -6.13 13.04 13.88
C ASN A 30 -6.90 11.72 14.10
N SER A 31 -7.46 11.14 13.04
CA SER A 31 -8.11 9.84 13.13
C SER A 31 -7.07 8.72 13.07
N ASN A 32 -6.66 8.23 14.24
CA ASN A 32 -5.76 7.08 14.39
C ASN A 32 -6.27 5.84 13.64
N ASN A 33 -7.58 5.73 13.44
CA ASN A 33 -8.16 4.66 12.63
C ASN A 33 -7.69 4.74 11.18
N ILE A 34 -7.73 5.92 10.56
CA ILE A 34 -7.39 6.12 9.14
C ILE A 34 -5.87 6.08 8.95
N LEU A 35 -5.12 6.71 9.85
CA LEU A 35 -3.66 6.63 9.85
C LEU A 35 -3.19 5.19 10.02
N GLY A 36 -3.79 4.46 10.97
CA GLY A 36 -3.49 3.06 11.25
C GLY A 36 -3.85 2.14 10.07
N THR A 37 -5.02 2.30 9.46
CA THR A 37 -5.39 1.51 8.27
C THR A 37 -4.46 1.77 7.09
N SER A 38 -4.05 3.02 6.90
CA SER A 38 -3.12 3.41 5.83
C SER A 38 -1.73 2.83 6.06
N LEU A 39 -1.24 2.87 7.30
CA LEU A 39 0.02 2.25 7.70
C LEU A 39 0.00 0.74 7.42
N VAL A 40 -1.06 0.05 7.85
CA VAL A 40 -1.22 -1.39 7.60
C VAL A 40 -1.25 -1.69 6.10
N LEU A 41 -1.97 -0.89 5.30
CA LEU A 41 -2.01 -1.01 3.85
C LEU A 41 -0.62 -0.91 3.21
N ILE A 42 0.18 0.06 3.64
CA ILE A 42 1.56 0.26 3.14
C ILE A 42 2.45 -0.91 3.54
N ILE A 43 2.39 -1.36 4.81
CA ILE A 43 3.18 -2.50 5.30
C ILE A 43 2.82 -3.78 4.54
N VAL A 44 1.53 -4.09 4.37
CA VAL A 44 1.06 -5.25 3.61
C VAL A 44 1.48 -5.15 2.14
N GLY A 45 1.39 -3.95 1.54
CA GLY A 45 1.86 -3.70 0.18
C GLY A 45 3.36 -3.93 0.00
N LEU A 46 4.16 -3.51 0.99
CA LEU A 46 5.61 -3.72 1.00
C LEU A 46 5.97 -5.20 1.13
N VAL A 47 5.32 -5.92 2.05
CA VAL A 47 5.51 -7.36 2.21
C VAL A 47 5.10 -8.10 0.94
N ALA A 48 3.95 -7.77 0.36
CA ALA A 48 3.50 -8.34 -0.90
C ALA A 48 4.50 -8.05 -2.04
N HIS A 49 5.01 -6.83 -2.12
CA HIS A 49 6.02 -6.45 -3.12
C HIS A 49 7.28 -7.29 -2.99
N ILE A 50 7.81 -7.45 -1.76
CA ILE A 50 9.02 -8.25 -1.51
C ILE A 50 8.77 -9.73 -1.87
N VAL A 51 7.66 -10.31 -1.41
CA VAL A 51 7.34 -11.73 -1.67
C VAL A 51 7.12 -12.00 -3.14
N LEU A 52 6.34 -11.16 -3.83
CA LEU A 52 6.07 -11.30 -5.26
C LEU A 52 7.36 -11.11 -6.07
N ASN A 53 8.19 -10.12 -5.74
CA ASN A 53 9.43 -9.90 -6.45
C ASN A 53 10.45 -11.03 -6.22
N LYS A 54 10.47 -11.63 -5.02
CA LYS A 54 11.28 -12.82 -4.72
C LYS A 54 10.80 -14.06 -5.47
N ARG A 55 9.48 -14.28 -5.54
CA ARG A 55 8.85 -15.42 -6.24
C ARG A 55 8.94 -15.36 -7.77
N ILE A 56 9.16 -14.18 -8.35
CA ILE A 56 9.28 -13.98 -9.80
C ILE A 56 10.75 -13.97 -10.24
N ALA A 57 11.68 -13.75 -9.29
CA ALA A 57 13.12 -13.84 -9.52
C ALA A 57 13.67 -15.27 -9.38
N GLU A 58 12.96 -16.17 -8.68
CA GLU A 58 13.08 -17.63 -8.83
C GLU A 58 12.34 -18.12 -10.09
#